data_AF-A0A6B1A835-F1
#
_entry.id   AF-A0A6B1A835-F1
#
_cell.length_a   1.000
_cell.length_b   1.000
_cell.length_c   1.000
_cell.angle_alpha   90.00
_cell.angle_beta   90.00
_cell.angle_gamma   90.00
#
_symmetry.space_group_name_H-M   'P 1'
#
loop_
_entity.id
_entity.type
_entity.pdbx_description
1 polymer ?
#
loop_
_entity_poly.entity_id
_entity_poly.type
_entity_poly.pdbx_seq_one_letter_code
_entity_poly.pdbx_strand_id
1 'polypeptide(L)'
;MTEQYVARDKNTGFEVSVTGDFPEHPDDRMRIARTTTLFTRLMSTLLQRDEAQRRIGFRAIETQLELADALIRQDHAEVQRLVRETLTSMGVSEDQLRELAQRLAEAGGLDPRVAQELSRAFGFEGDALEMEAEPADDHTDDEGAALDPKIMQQLEDLLADTDVQSDGPQSDPEAQDDDSDEPAKGPTT
;
A
#
# COMPACT_ATOMS: atom_id res chain seq x y z
N MET A 1 -18.13 15.75 1.39
CA MET A 1 -17.30 16.78 0.73
C MET A 1 -16.01 16.08 0.36
N THR A 2 -15.50 16.27 -0.85
CA THR A 2 -14.22 15.66 -1.25
C THR A 2 -13.11 16.23 -0.38
N GLU A 3 -12.41 15.37 0.33
CA GLU A 3 -11.31 15.71 1.20
C GLU A 3 -10.00 15.67 0.41
N GLN A 4 -9.00 16.43 0.88
CA GLN A 4 -7.67 16.49 0.27
C GLN A 4 -6.59 16.30 1.33
N TYR A 5 -5.63 15.44 1.04
CA TYR A 5 -4.38 15.32 1.78
C TYR A 5 -3.21 15.69 0.86
N VAL A 6 -2.27 16.48 1.37
CA VAL A 6 -1.09 16.91 0.61
C VAL A 6 0.17 16.53 1.39
N ALA A 7 1.08 15.81 0.74
CA ALA A 7 2.40 15.52 1.28
C ALA A 7 3.46 16.20 0.42
N ARG A 8 4.41 16.84 1.09
CA ARG A 8 5.52 17.55 0.45
C ARG A 8 6.85 17.13 1.02
N ASP A 9 7.81 16.83 0.15
CA ASP A 9 9.20 16.61 0.56
C ASP A 9 9.93 17.96 0.68
N LYS A 10 10.37 18.28 1.90
CA LYS A 10 11.06 19.54 2.23
C LYS A 10 12.39 19.71 1.47
N ASN A 11 13.05 18.61 1.09
CA ASN A 11 14.38 18.66 0.47
C ASN A 11 14.34 18.95 -1.02
N THR A 12 13.30 18.45 -1.71
CA THR A 12 13.15 18.58 -3.17
C THR A 12 12.08 19.57 -3.58
N GLY A 13 11.15 19.89 -2.66
CA GLY A 13 9.94 20.63 -2.98
C GLY A 13 8.89 19.81 -3.73
N PHE A 14 9.11 18.52 -3.98
CA PHE A 14 8.15 17.62 -4.64
C PHE A 14 6.92 17.41 -3.76
N GLU A 15 5.74 17.38 -4.40
CA GLU A 15 4.45 17.34 -3.72
C GLU A 15 3.52 16.32 -4.38
N VAL A 16 2.77 15.59 -3.55
CA VAL A 16 1.69 14.69 -3.97
C VAL A 16 0.45 15.07 -3.21
N SER A 17 -0.67 15.19 -3.92
CA SER A 17 -1.99 15.36 -3.30
C SER A 17 -2.90 14.17 -3.61
N VAL A 18 -3.63 13.73 -2.60
CA VAL A 18 -4.65 12.69 -2.69
C VAL A 18 -5.98 13.34 -2.39
N THR A 19 -6.95 13.13 -3.27
CA THR A 19 -8.31 13.68 -3.13
C THR A 19 -9.32 12.54 -3.22
N GLY A 20 -10.36 12.59 -2.39
CA GLY A 20 -11.41 11.58 -2.40
C GLY A 20 -12.35 11.67 -1.21
N ASP A 21 -13.24 10.69 -1.09
CA ASP A 21 -14.08 10.52 0.09
C ASP A 21 -13.33 9.65 1.09
N PHE A 22 -12.79 10.26 2.15
CA PHE A 22 -12.00 9.55 3.14
C PHE A 22 -12.88 8.87 4.19
N PRO A 23 -12.52 7.65 4.63
CA PRO A 23 -13.26 6.93 5.67
C PRO A 23 -13.31 7.75 6.97
N GLU A 24 -14.40 7.66 7.73
CA GLU A 24 -14.55 8.38 9.01
C GLU A 24 -13.57 7.89 10.09
N HIS A 25 -13.13 6.63 9.99
CA HIS A 25 -12.27 6.02 10.99
C HIS A 25 -10.89 6.70 11.05
N PRO A 26 -10.44 7.16 12.24
CA PRO A 26 -9.20 7.92 12.37
C PRO A 26 -7.96 7.12 11.93
N ASP A 27 -7.90 5.82 12.21
CA ASP A 27 -6.75 4.98 11.80
C ASP A 27 -6.61 4.89 10.27
N ASP A 28 -7.72 4.83 9.54
CA ASP A 28 -7.68 4.75 8.09
C ASP A 28 -7.21 6.08 7.49
N ARG A 29 -7.66 7.20 8.07
CA ARG A 29 -7.17 8.55 7.72
C ARG A 29 -5.67 8.69 7.97
N MET A 30 -5.18 8.20 9.11
CA MET A 30 -3.74 8.18 9.40
C MET A 30 -2.97 7.31 8.41
N ARG A 31 -3.53 6.14 8.01
CA ARG A 31 -2.91 5.28 7.01
C ARG A 31 -2.83 5.97 5.65
N ILE A 32 -3.87 6.69 5.21
CA ILE A 32 -3.84 7.49 3.97
C ILE A 32 -2.72 8.54 4.03
N ALA A 33 -2.64 9.29 5.12
CA ALA A 33 -1.60 10.30 5.32
C ALA A 33 -0.18 9.71 5.27
N ARG A 34 0.03 8.59 5.98
CA ARG A 34 1.32 7.88 6.05
C ARG A 34 1.71 7.33 4.68
N THR A 35 0.79 6.65 3.98
CA THR A 35 1.05 6.11 2.64
C THR A 35 1.39 7.21 1.65
N THR A 36 0.66 8.32 1.66
CA THR A 36 0.92 9.46 0.76
C THR A 36 2.30 10.08 1.04
N THR A 37 2.68 10.21 2.32
CA THR A 37 4.00 10.69 2.72
C THR A 37 5.13 9.76 2.26
N LEU A 38 4.96 8.45 2.45
CA LEU A 38 5.94 7.46 2.00
C LEU A 38 6.11 7.48 0.48
N PHE A 39 4.99 7.53 -0.25
CA PHE A 39 5.01 7.63 -1.71
C PHE A 39 5.71 8.90 -2.19
N THR A 40 5.42 10.04 -1.56
CA THR A 40 6.09 11.32 -1.87
C THR A 40 7.60 11.21 -1.70
N ARG A 41 8.08 10.69 -0.56
CA ARG A 41 9.51 10.51 -0.31
C ARG A 41 10.16 9.54 -1.30
N LEU A 42 9.47 8.46 -1.65
CA LEU A 42 9.94 7.47 -2.60
C LEU A 42 10.10 8.09 -4.00
N MET A 43 9.10 8.84 -4.45
CA MET A 43 9.14 9.55 -5.73
C MET A 43 10.24 10.61 -5.77
N SER A 44 10.36 11.43 -4.71
CA SER A 44 11.47 12.38 -4.57
C SER A 44 12.83 11.69 -4.69
N THR A 45 12.99 10.53 -4.03
CA THR A 45 14.23 9.75 -4.06
C THR A 45 14.55 9.25 -5.48
N LEU A 46 13.55 8.74 -6.20
CA LEU A 46 13.73 8.27 -7.57
C LEU A 46 14.09 9.40 -8.54
N LEU A 47 13.44 10.54 -8.42
CA LEU A 47 13.68 11.69 -9.32
C LEU A 47 15.11 12.24 -9.20
N GLN A 48 15.77 12.04 -8.05
CA GLN A 48 17.18 12.40 -7.84
C GLN A 48 18.18 11.40 -8.44
N ARG A 49 17.75 10.20 -8.85
CA ARG A 49 18.65 9.18 -9.43
C ARG A 49 19.01 9.50 -10.87
N ASP A 50 20.10 8.91 -11.35
CA ASP A 50 20.45 8.94 -12.77
C ASP A 50 19.37 8.26 -13.63
N GLU A 51 19.38 8.51 -14.94
CA GLU A 51 18.31 8.05 -15.83
C GLU A 51 18.14 6.53 -15.85
N ALA A 52 19.24 5.77 -15.85
CA ALA A 52 19.18 4.32 -15.92
C ALA A 52 18.59 3.73 -14.64
N GLN A 53 19.09 4.18 -13.48
CA GLN A 53 18.59 3.77 -12.16
C GLN A 53 17.14 4.20 -11.95
N ARG A 54 16.79 5.42 -12.37
CA ARG A 54 15.42 5.94 -12.26
C ARG A 54 14.43 5.13 -13.08
N ARG A 55 14.77 4.74 -14.31
CA ARG A 55 13.93 3.87 -15.16
C ARG A 55 13.70 2.49 -14.54
N ILE A 56 14.75 1.89 -13.96
CA ILE A 56 14.64 0.60 -13.25
C ILE A 56 13.78 0.76 -12.00
N GLY A 57 14.00 1.82 -11.23
CA GLY A 57 13.24 2.11 -10.02
C GLY A 57 11.75 2.33 -10.28
N PHE A 58 11.38 3.04 -11.36
CA PHE A 58 9.99 3.20 -11.75
C PHE A 58 9.30 1.87 -12.04
N ARG A 59 9.93 1.02 -12.86
CA ARG A 59 9.39 -0.32 -13.15
C ARG A 59 9.18 -1.15 -11.88
N ALA A 60 10.15 -1.12 -10.95
CA ALA A 60 10.03 -1.85 -9.70
C ALA A 60 8.85 -1.37 -8.85
N ILE A 61 8.63 -0.06 -8.76
CA ILE A 61 7.49 0.51 -8.02
C ILE A 61 6.17 0.18 -8.72
N GLU A 62 6.10 0.31 -10.04
CA GLU A 62 4.90 -0.02 -10.82
C GLU A 62 4.46 -1.45 -10.56
N THR A 63 5.38 -2.42 -10.69
CA THR A 63 5.09 -3.82 -10.39
C THR A 63 4.64 -4.04 -8.94
N GLN A 64 5.25 -3.35 -7.97
CA GLN A 64 4.85 -3.47 -6.56
C GLN A 64 3.46 -2.89 -6.29
N LEU A 65 3.11 -1.77 -6.92
CA LEU A 65 1.79 -1.16 -6.78
C LEU A 65 0.71 -2.00 -7.46
N GLU A 66 0.99 -2.56 -8.64
CA GLU A 66 0.09 -3.49 -9.33
C GLU A 66 -0.13 -4.76 -8.48
N LEU A 67 0.92 -5.30 -7.89
CA LEU A 67 0.83 -6.47 -7.01
C LEU A 67 -0.01 -6.16 -5.75
N ALA A 68 0.24 -5.01 -5.11
CA ALA A 68 -0.51 -4.60 -3.93
C ALA A 68 -2.01 -4.41 -4.25
N ASP A 69 -2.32 -3.78 -5.38
CA ASP A 69 -3.68 -3.58 -5.85
C ASP A 69 -4.39 -4.92 -6.15
N ALA A 70 -3.72 -5.85 -6.83
CA ALA A 70 -4.25 -7.19 -7.09
C ALA A 70 -4.53 -7.95 -5.78
N LEU A 71 -3.64 -7.87 -4.79
CA LEU A 71 -3.84 -8.46 -3.47
C LEU A 71 -5.04 -7.86 -2.73
N ILE A 72 -5.19 -6.54 -2.75
CA ILE A 72 -6.33 -5.84 -2.13
C ILE A 72 -7.65 -6.27 -2.78
N ARG A 73 -7.66 -6.42 -4.11
CA ARG A 73 -8.83 -6.88 -4.88
C ARG A 73 -9.07 -8.39 -4.79
N GLN A 74 -8.17 -9.13 -4.14
CA GLN A 74 -8.18 -10.60 -4.11
C GLN A 74 -8.15 -11.23 -5.52
N ASP A 75 -7.55 -10.54 -6.49
CA ASP A 75 -7.36 -11.04 -7.85
C ASP A 75 -6.14 -11.95 -7.88
N HIS A 76 -6.34 -13.19 -7.43
CA HIS A 76 -5.27 -14.16 -7.35
C HIS A 76 -4.63 -14.41 -8.70
N ALA A 77 -5.38 -14.41 -9.80
CA ALA A 77 -4.86 -14.66 -11.15
C ALA A 77 -3.85 -13.59 -11.58
N GLU A 78 -4.17 -12.32 -11.30
CA GLU A 78 -3.26 -11.22 -11.58
C GLU A 78 -2.01 -11.25 -10.70
N VAL A 79 -2.17 -11.63 -9.42
CA VAL A 79 -1.03 -11.87 -8.52
C VAL A 79 -0.07 -12.93 -9.10
N GLN A 80 -0.58 -14.06 -9.61
CA GLN A 80 0.25 -15.11 -10.22
C GLN A 80 1.03 -14.58 -11.42
N ARG A 81 0.34 -13.83 -12.29
CA ARG A 81 0.90 -13.26 -13.51
C ARG A 81 2.05 -12.32 -13.16
N LEU A 82 1.85 -11.41 -12.22
CA LEU A 82 2.83 -10.43 -11.77
C LEU A 82 4.05 -11.09 -11.10
N VAL A 83 3.82 -12.09 -10.24
CA VAL A 83 4.91 -12.83 -9.58
C VAL A 83 5.75 -13.59 -10.60
N ARG A 84 5.11 -14.26 -11.57
CA ARG A 84 5.81 -14.97 -12.65
C ARG A 84 6.63 -14.01 -13.51
N GLU A 85 6.05 -12.88 -13.90
CA GLU A 85 6.73 -11.85 -14.68
C GLU A 85 7.95 -11.30 -13.93
N THR A 86 7.79 -11.02 -12.64
CA THR A 86 8.86 -10.54 -11.77
C THR A 86 10.01 -11.54 -11.69
N LEU A 87 9.72 -12.81 -11.40
CA LEU A 87 10.73 -13.86 -11.29
C LEU A 87 11.45 -14.11 -12.63
N THR A 88 10.70 -14.09 -13.74
CA THR A 88 11.25 -14.20 -15.09
C THR A 88 12.19 -13.03 -15.39
N SER A 89 11.81 -11.80 -15.02
CA SER A 89 12.64 -10.61 -15.21
C SER A 89 13.95 -10.65 -14.41
N MET A 90 13.97 -11.39 -13.28
CA MET A 90 15.18 -11.65 -12.48
C MET A 90 16.01 -12.83 -13.00
N GLY A 91 15.63 -13.42 -14.14
CA GLY A 91 16.34 -14.51 -14.78
C GLY A 91 16.00 -15.90 -14.24
N VAL A 92 14.94 -16.04 -13.44
CA VAL A 92 14.44 -17.35 -13.02
C VAL A 92 13.68 -17.97 -14.17
N SER A 93 14.12 -19.12 -14.65
CA SER A 93 13.43 -19.84 -15.72
C SER A 93 12.14 -20.50 -15.23
N GLU A 94 11.21 -20.79 -16.14
CA GLU A 94 9.98 -21.53 -15.80
C GLU A 94 10.29 -22.90 -15.16
N ASP A 95 11.37 -23.56 -15.59
CA ASP A 95 11.81 -24.83 -15.02
C ASP A 95 12.29 -24.67 -13.57
N GLN A 96 13.00 -23.58 -13.25
CA GLN A 96 13.42 -23.28 -11.88
C GLN A 96 12.23 -22.90 -10.99
N LEU A 97 11.22 -22.24 -11.55
CA LEU A 97 9.98 -21.95 -10.82
C LEU A 97 9.22 -23.24 -10.50
N ARG A 98 9.15 -24.18 -11.45
CA ARG A 98 8.54 -25.49 -11.25
C ARG A 98 9.29 -26.30 -10.19
N GLU A 99 10.62 -26.30 -10.24
CA GLU A 99 11.47 -26.95 -9.25
C GLU A 99 11.31 -26.33 -7.85
N LEU A 100 11.20 -25.00 -7.76
CA LEU A 100 11.01 -24.29 -6.49
C LEU A 100 9.64 -24.60 -5.88
N ALA A 101 8.59 -24.66 -6.71
CA ALA A 101 7.25 -25.09 -6.27
C ALA A 101 7.25 -26.55 -5.78
N GLN A 102 7.92 -27.45 -6.52
CA GLN A 102 8.05 -28.85 -6.13
C GLN A 102 8.80 -29.00 -4.80
N ARG A 103 9.91 -28.29 -4.62
CA ARG A 103 10.67 -28.27 -3.36
C ARG A 103 9.89 -27.68 -2.20
N LEU A 104 9.05 -26.66 -2.43
CA LEU A 104 8.16 -26.10 -1.41
C LEU A 104 7.07 -27.08 -0.98
N ALA A 105 6.50 -27.84 -1.92
CA ALA A 105 5.54 -28.90 -1.61
C ALA A 105 6.19 -30.03 -0.79
N GLU A 106 7.41 -30.43 -1.16
CA GLU A 106 8.17 -31.49 -0.47
C GLU A 106 8.69 -31.04 0.92
N ALA A 107 9.18 -29.81 1.04
CA ALA A 107 9.75 -29.28 2.29
C ALA A 107 8.70 -28.76 3.27
N GLY A 108 7.50 -28.41 2.79
CA GLY A 108 6.51 -27.73 3.59
C GLY A 108 5.71 -28.62 4.55
N GLY A 109 5.63 -29.94 4.32
CA GLY A 109 4.59 -30.76 4.97
C GLY A 109 3.20 -30.13 4.85
N LEU A 110 3.03 -29.24 3.86
CA LEU A 110 1.87 -28.39 3.70
C LEU A 110 0.74 -29.32 3.28
N ASP A 111 -0.43 -29.11 3.88
CA ASP A 111 -1.66 -29.77 3.44
C ASP A 111 -1.68 -29.74 1.90
N PRO A 112 -1.90 -30.88 1.23
CA PRO A 112 -1.92 -30.97 -0.23
C PRO A 112 -2.80 -29.90 -0.88
N ARG A 113 -3.79 -29.35 -0.16
CA ARG A 113 -4.59 -28.20 -0.57
C ARG A 113 -3.78 -26.90 -0.69
N VAL A 114 -2.90 -26.58 0.26
CA VAL A 114 -2.06 -25.39 0.21
C VAL A 114 -0.97 -25.53 -0.85
N ALA A 115 -0.41 -26.74 -1.01
CA ALA A 115 0.51 -27.03 -2.11
C ALA A 115 -0.18 -26.92 -3.49
N GLN A 116 -1.44 -27.35 -3.59
CA GLN A 116 -2.26 -27.20 -4.79
C GLN A 116 -2.65 -25.73 -5.02
N GLU A 117 -2.95 -24.96 -3.97
CA GLU A 117 -3.19 -23.52 -4.08
C GLU A 117 -1.93 -22.74 -4.47
N LEU A 118 -0.74 -23.13 -4.00
CA LEU A 118 0.53 -22.55 -4.44
C LEU A 118 0.84 -22.95 -5.88
N SER A 119 0.66 -24.22 -6.25
CA SER A 119 0.85 -24.70 -7.63
C SER A 119 -0.11 -24.00 -8.58
N ARG A 120 -1.34 -23.75 -8.13
CA ARG A 120 -2.32 -22.92 -8.81
C ARG A 120 -1.88 -21.46 -8.84
N ALA A 121 -1.38 -20.90 -7.72
CA ALA A 121 -0.83 -19.54 -7.58
C ALA A 121 0.38 -19.26 -8.47
N PHE A 122 1.10 -20.29 -8.88
CA PHE A 122 2.20 -20.17 -9.85
C PHE A 122 1.80 -20.65 -11.25
N GLY A 123 0.56 -21.11 -11.44
CA GLY A 123 -0.03 -21.55 -12.71
C GLY A 123 0.64 -22.80 -13.31
N PHE A 124 0.94 -23.78 -12.47
CA PHE A 124 1.50 -25.09 -12.84
C PHE A 124 0.45 -26.20 -13.02
N GLU A 125 -0.84 -25.87 -13.03
CA GLU A 125 -1.93 -26.83 -13.24
C GLU A 125 -1.83 -27.44 -14.65
N GLY A 126 -1.20 -28.61 -14.74
CA GLY A 126 -1.10 -29.38 -15.98
C GLY A 126 -0.43 -30.75 -15.84
N ASP A 127 0.37 -30.99 -14.80
CA ASP A 127 1.07 -32.28 -14.65
C ASP A 127 1.18 -32.66 -13.17
N ALA A 128 0.03 -32.74 -12.49
CA ALA A 128 -0.01 -33.33 -11.16
C ALA A 128 0.05 -34.85 -11.32
N LEU A 129 1.24 -35.38 -11.08
CA LEU A 129 1.52 -36.76 -10.73
C LEU A 129 0.34 -37.35 -9.94
N GLU A 130 -0.18 -38.47 -10.43
CA GLU A 130 -1.04 -39.40 -9.69
C GLU A 130 -0.25 -39.90 -8.47
N MET A 131 -0.23 -39.13 -7.39
CA MET A 131 0.28 -39.57 -6.11
C MET A 131 -0.91 -40.02 -5.30
N GLU A 132 -1.10 -41.34 -5.28
CA GLU A 132 -2.08 -42.04 -4.44
C GLU A 132 -1.96 -41.53 -3.00
N ALA A 133 -3.02 -40.91 -2.50
CA ALA A 133 -3.10 -40.45 -1.13
C ALA A 133 -3.22 -41.66 -0.19
N GLU A 134 -2.18 -41.93 0.60
CA GLU A 134 -2.35 -42.66 1.86
C GLU A 134 -2.93 -41.72 2.93
N PRO A 135 -3.82 -42.20 3.80
CA PRO A 135 -4.52 -41.34 4.76
C PRO A 135 -3.57 -40.90 5.87
N ALA A 136 -3.43 -39.58 6.05
CA ALA A 136 -2.71 -38.99 7.17
C ALA A 136 -3.58 -39.00 8.44
N ASP A 137 -2.97 -39.45 9.54
CA ASP A 137 -3.51 -39.39 10.89
C ASP A 137 -3.71 -37.93 11.37
N ASP A 138 -4.82 -37.77 12.08
CA ASP A 138 -5.35 -36.56 12.70
C ASP A 138 -4.48 -36.09 13.89
N HIS A 139 -3.86 -34.92 13.79
CA HIS A 139 -3.44 -34.11 14.93
C HIS A 139 -3.54 -32.62 14.60
N THR A 140 -4.68 -32.03 14.92
CA THR A 140 -4.84 -30.59 15.13
C THR A 140 -4.26 -30.21 16.49
N ASP A 141 -3.34 -29.25 16.55
CA ASP A 141 -3.19 -28.36 17.70
C ASP A 141 -2.95 -26.94 17.19
N ASP A 142 -3.98 -26.13 17.40
CA ASP A 142 -4.12 -24.70 17.12
C ASP A 142 -3.64 -23.91 18.35
N GLU A 143 -2.53 -23.16 18.23
CA GLU A 143 -2.18 -22.12 19.20
C GLU A 143 -1.93 -20.79 18.47
N GLY A 144 -2.87 -19.86 18.68
CA GLY A 144 -2.84 -18.50 18.16
C GLY A 144 -1.60 -17.71 18.61
N ALA A 145 -0.78 -17.31 17.64
CA ALA A 145 0.37 -16.44 17.85
C ALA A 145 -0.07 -14.99 18.13
N ALA A 146 0.03 -14.57 19.39
CA ALA A 146 0.01 -13.15 19.75
C ALA A 146 1.29 -12.45 19.25
N LEU A 147 1.16 -11.27 18.66
CA LEU A 147 2.29 -10.48 18.19
C LEU A 147 3.16 -9.98 19.36
N ASP A 148 4.48 -10.05 19.16
CA ASP A 148 5.51 -9.69 20.16
C ASP A 148 5.38 -8.21 20.58
N PRO A 149 5.25 -7.90 21.89
CA PRO A 149 5.12 -6.54 22.41
C PRO A 149 6.27 -5.61 22.04
N LYS A 150 7.44 -6.16 21.66
CA LYS A 150 8.59 -5.38 21.21
C LYS A 150 8.38 -4.75 19.83
N ILE A 151 7.54 -5.36 18.99
CA ILE A 151 7.17 -4.85 17.67
C ILE A 151 6.24 -3.64 17.80
N MET A 152 5.35 -3.65 18.79
CA MET A 152 4.45 -2.53 19.10
C MET A 152 5.22 -1.28 19.56
N GLN A 153 6.24 -1.44 20.41
CA GLN A 153 7.04 -0.32 20.90
C GLN A 153 7.84 0.38 19.78
N GLN A 154 8.40 -0.39 18.85
CA GLN A 154 9.16 0.15 17.71
C GLN A 154 8.29 0.95 16.72
N LEU A 155 6.99 0.61 16.64
CA LEU A 155 6.04 1.33 15.80
C LEU A 155 5.67 2.71 16.38
N GLU A 156 5.66 2.84 17.70
CA GLU A 156 5.32 4.06 18.43
C GLU A 156 6.43 5.12 18.28
N ASP A 157 7.69 4.71 18.44
CA ASP A 157 8.86 5.60 18.27
C ASP A 157 8.98 6.14 16.83
N LEU A 158 8.58 5.36 15.82
CA LEU A 158 8.64 5.74 14.41
C LEU A 158 7.59 6.78 14.00
N LEU A 159 6.53 6.96 14.80
CA LEU A 159 5.45 7.92 14.54
C LEU A 159 5.70 9.29 15.19
N ALA A 160 6.61 9.38 16.17
CA ALA A 160 6.91 10.61 16.89
C ALA A 160 7.71 11.66 16.08
N ASP A 161 8.44 11.24 15.04
CA ASP A 161 9.32 12.11 14.24
C ASP A 161 8.64 12.76 13.02
N THR A 162 7.32 12.62 12.87
CA THR A 162 6.60 13.16 11.70
C THR A 162 5.69 14.31 12.11
N ASP A 163 6.04 15.54 11.71
CA ASP A 163 5.14 16.70 11.75
C ASP A 163 3.93 16.43 10.83
N VAL A 164 2.81 16.04 11.42
CA VAL A 164 1.50 15.98 10.77
C VAL A 164 0.87 17.36 10.89
N GLN A 165 0.96 18.18 9.84
CA GLN A 165 0.10 19.35 9.72
C GLN A 165 -1.27 18.87 9.22
N SER A 166 -2.18 18.61 10.15
CA SER A 166 -3.62 18.59 9.86
C SER A 166 -4.09 20.03 9.80
N ASP A 167 -4.22 20.61 8.61
CA ASP A 167 -4.98 21.85 8.46
C ASP A 167 -6.45 21.55 8.78
N GLY A 168 -6.86 21.96 9.98
CA GLY A 168 -8.28 22.02 10.35
C GLY A 168 -9.00 23.06 9.48
N PRO A 169 -10.33 23.00 9.42
CA PRO A 169 -11.11 23.90 8.57
C PRO A 169 -10.85 25.35 8.97
N GLN A 170 -10.34 26.15 8.03
CA GLN A 170 -10.31 27.60 8.15
C GLN A 170 -11.76 28.07 8.30
N SER A 171 -12.13 28.48 9.51
CA SER A 171 -13.34 29.25 9.74
C SER A 171 -13.16 30.62 9.07
N ASP A 172 -13.95 30.88 8.03
CA ASP A 172 -14.05 32.17 7.35
C ASP A 172 -14.33 33.30 8.35
N PRO A 173 -13.55 34.39 8.33
CA PRO A 173 -13.83 35.57 9.13
C PRO A 173 -14.91 36.44 8.45
N GLU A 174 -15.98 36.67 9.19
CA GLU A 174 -16.77 37.90 9.23
C GLU A 174 -17.06 38.63 7.88
N ALA A 175 -18.24 38.38 7.32
CA ALA A 175 -18.94 39.40 6.54
C ALA A 175 -19.51 40.46 7.50
N GLN A 176 -18.70 41.46 7.83
CA GLN A 176 -19.18 42.75 8.32
C GLN A 176 -19.50 43.61 7.09
N ASP A 177 -20.77 43.60 6.65
CA ASP A 177 -21.28 44.62 5.75
C ASP A 177 -21.71 45.84 6.58
N ASP A 178 -20.90 46.88 6.41
CA ASP A 178 -20.97 48.24 6.92
C ASP A 178 -22.09 49.00 6.16
N ASP A 179 -23.31 49.00 6.72
CA ASP A 179 -24.38 49.89 6.24
C ASP A 179 -24.20 51.28 6.88
N SER A 180 -23.37 52.08 6.22
CA SER A 180 -23.20 53.51 6.44
C SER A 180 -24.47 54.25 6.00
N ASP A 181 -25.40 54.50 6.94
CA ASP A 181 -26.55 55.37 6.69
C ASP A 181 -26.24 56.83 7.09
N GLU A 182 -26.36 57.69 6.09
CA GLU A 182 -25.95 59.08 5.98
C GLU A 182 -26.94 60.03 6.68
N PRO A 183 -26.49 61.03 7.47
CA PRO A 183 -27.35 62.17 7.74
C PRO A 183 -26.67 63.51 7.45
N ALA A 184 -27.06 64.16 6.36
CA ALA A 184 -26.93 65.62 6.24
C ALA A 184 -27.91 66.21 5.21
N LYS A 185 -29.11 66.60 5.65
CA LYS A 185 -29.89 67.66 4.99
C LYS A 185 -29.94 68.88 5.90
N GLY A 186 -29.05 69.83 5.58
CA GLY A 186 -29.30 71.26 5.40
C GLY A 186 -29.97 72.09 6.52
N PRO A 187 -29.40 73.25 6.89
CA PRO A 187 -30.07 74.22 7.74
C PRO A 187 -31.02 75.09 6.91
N THR A 188 -32.22 75.36 7.42
CA THR A 188 -33.04 76.48 6.95
C THR A 188 -33.73 77.13 8.15
N THR A 189 -33.20 78.31 8.48
CA THR A 189 -33.84 79.56 8.93
C THR A 189 -35.11 79.52 9.76
#